data_AF-M0M0G2-F1
#
_entry.id   AF-M0M0G2-F1
#
_cell.length_a   1.000
_cell.length_b   1.000
_cell.length_c   1.000
_cell.angle_alpha   90.00
_cell.angle_beta   90.00
_cell.angle_gamma   90.00
#
_symmetry.space_group_name_H-M   'P 1'
#
loop_
_entity.id
_entity.type
_entity.pdbx_description
1 polymer ?
#
loop_
_entity_poly.entity_id
_entity_poly.type
_entity_poly.pdbx_seq_one_letter_code
_entity_poly.pdbx_strand_id
1 'polypeptide(L)'
;MVYVDYDGWDGHDPDTSWTEAVNRFLAASQDQQHARLTAELDRIVEQLDRRDAIHAEIVDDLEWQINRYTDRLEQLYRSRTGKQDDERAHLKDRIDTFRQRLRDEHRSHWRDRQDLEEERRAIRRELAEIEDTDLSEVL
;
A
#
# COMPACT_ATOMS: atom_id res chain seq x y z
N MET A 1 -63.94 42.13 28.10
CA MET A 1 -63.31 40.79 27.98
C MET A 1 -62.39 40.89 26.78
N VAL A 2 -61.08 40.93 27.04
CA VAL A 2 -60.06 41.22 26.02
C VAL A 2 -59.86 39.96 25.19
N TYR A 3 -60.13 40.07 23.88
CA TYR A 3 -59.64 39.12 22.90
C TYR A 3 -58.12 39.27 22.86
N VAL A 4 -57.40 38.24 23.30
CA VAL A 4 -55.96 38.15 23.11
C VAL A 4 -55.75 37.55 21.73
N ASP A 5 -55.40 38.40 20.77
CA ASP A 5 -54.85 37.98 19.47
C ASP A 5 -53.53 37.24 19.74
N TYR A 6 -53.48 35.96 19.36
CA TYR A 6 -52.23 35.23 19.22
C TYR A 6 -51.67 35.48 17.82
N ASP A 7 -51.28 36.73 17.56
CA ASP A 7 -50.38 37.07 16.46
C ASP A 7 -48.95 36.88 16.97
N GLY A 8 -48.23 35.92 16.38
CA GLY A 8 -46.79 35.76 16.58
C GLY A 8 -46.35 34.34 16.95
N TRP A 9 -46.70 33.34 16.15
CA TRP A 9 -45.85 32.16 16.00
C TRP A 9 -45.00 32.38 14.75
N ASP A 10 -43.81 32.96 14.91
CA ASP A 10 -42.74 32.75 13.93
C ASP A 10 -42.48 31.25 13.91
N GLY A 11 -42.92 30.60 12.83
CA GLY A 11 -42.80 29.17 12.59
C GLY A 11 -41.35 28.75 12.38
N HIS A 12 -40.53 28.86 13.42
CA HIS A 12 -39.26 28.17 13.49
C HIS A 12 -39.52 26.80 14.09
N ASP A 13 -39.74 25.82 13.21
CA ASP A 13 -39.91 24.43 13.62
C ASP A 13 -38.58 23.97 14.26
N PRO A 14 -38.53 23.74 15.59
CA PRO A 14 -37.30 23.36 16.28
C PRO A 14 -36.73 22.04 15.76
N ASP A 15 -37.56 21.22 15.10
CA ASP A 15 -37.16 19.98 14.45
C ASP A 15 -36.24 20.23 13.24
N THR A 16 -36.49 21.31 12.46
CA THR A 16 -35.68 21.66 11.26
C THR A 16 -34.25 22.07 11.64
N SER A 17 -34.10 22.81 12.75
CA SER A 17 -32.78 23.25 13.25
C SER A 17 -31.92 22.07 13.73
N TRP A 18 -32.54 21.07 14.36
CA TRP A 18 -31.86 19.83 14.75
C TRP A 18 -31.48 18.98 13.54
N THR A 19 -32.36 18.82 12.56
CA THR A 19 -32.05 18.09 11.31
C THR A 19 -30.90 18.73 10.55
N GLU A 20 -30.87 20.06 10.40
CA GLU A 20 -29.75 20.78 9.77
C GLU A 20 -28.42 20.65 10.53
N ALA A 21 -28.46 20.57 11.86
CA ALA A 21 -27.27 20.36 12.68
C ALA A 21 -26.73 18.93 12.52
N VAL A 22 -27.61 17.93 12.50
CA VAL A 22 -27.24 16.52 12.27
C VAL A 22 -26.67 16.32 10.87
N ASN A 23 -27.31 16.86 9.83
CA ASN A 23 -26.82 16.72 8.45
C ASN A 23 -25.44 17.37 8.27
N ARG A 24 -25.20 18.55 8.86
CA ARG A 24 -23.86 19.18 8.83
C ARG A 24 -22.80 18.35 9.54
N PHE A 25 -23.15 17.71 10.66
CA PHE A 25 -22.24 16.84 11.38
C PHE A 25 -21.91 15.57 10.58
N LEU A 26 -22.91 14.95 9.95
CA LEU A 26 -22.73 13.77 9.09
C LEU A 26 -21.87 14.08 7.87
N ALA A 27 -22.17 15.17 7.15
CA ALA A 27 -21.38 15.62 6.01
C ALA A 27 -19.92 15.89 6.40
N ALA A 28 -19.68 16.62 7.50
CA ALA A 28 -18.32 16.86 7.99
C ALA A 28 -17.59 15.58 8.39
N SER A 29 -18.31 14.57 8.90
CA SER A 29 -17.73 13.27 9.24
C SER A 29 -17.37 12.47 7.98
N GLN A 30 -18.23 12.46 6.97
CA GLN A 30 -17.98 11.80 5.68
C GLN A 30 -16.79 12.45 4.96
N ASP A 31 -16.73 13.78 4.90
CA ASP A 31 -15.59 14.52 4.35
C ASP A 31 -14.28 14.13 5.03
N GLN A 32 -14.29 14.05 6.36
CA GLN A 32 -13.13 13.66 7.14
C GLN A 32 -12.70 12.21 6.84
N GLN A 33 -13.66 11.29 6.73
CA GLN A 33 -13.39 9.89 6.41
C GLN A 33 -12.84 9.76 4.98
N HIS A 34 -13.44 10.45 4.01
CA HIS A 34 -12.96 10.48 2.63
C HIS A 34 -11.52 11.01 2.53
N ALA A 35 -11.22 12.12 3.22
CA ALA A 35 -9.88 12.68 3.28
C ALA A 35 -8.87 11.70 3.91
N ARG A 36 -9.25 11.00 4.99
CA ARG A 36 -8.41 10.00 5.65
C ARG A 36 -8.08 8.84 4.71
N LEU A 37 -9.10 8.27 4.06
CA LEU A 37 -8.94 7.11 3.16
C LEU A 37 -8.15 7.48 1.91
N THR A 38 -8.34 8.69 1.38
CA THR A 38 -7.53 9.21 0.27
C THR A 38 -6.06 9.31 0.65
N ALA A 39 -5.75 9.89 1.81
CA ALA A 39 -4.37 9.96 2.31
C ALA A 39 -3.75 8.58 2.56
N GLU A 40 -4.56 7.60 2.96
CA GLU A 40 -4.13 6.22 3.13
C GLU A 40 -3.80 5.55 1.78
N LEU A 41 -4.59 5.80 0.73
CA LEU A 41 -4.28 5.36 -0.63
C LEU A 41 -2.96 5.93 -1.13
N ASP A 42 -2.72 7.23 -0.94
CA ASP A 42 -1.47 7.88 -1.34
C ASP A 42 -0.28 7.24 -0.62
N ARG A 43 -0.43 6.98 0.68
CA ARG A 43 0.59 6.28 1.47
C ARG A 43 0.88 4.87 0.94
N ILE A 44 -0.13 4.12 0.53
CA ILE A 44 0.07 2.78 -0.06
C ILE A 44 0.84 2.88 -1.38
N VAL A 45 0.55 3.89 -2.21
CA VAL A 45 1.30 4.13 -3.45
C VAL A 45 2.77 4.42 -3.15
N GLU A 46 3.06 5.32 -2.21
CA GLU A 46 4.44 5.60 -1.78
C GLU A 46 5.15 4.35 -1.23
N GLN A 47 4.43 3.48 -0.51
CA GLN A 47 4.99 2.23 -0.01
C GLN A 47 5.32 1.24 -1.12
N LEU A 48 4.46 1.13 -2.14
CA LEU A 48 4.71 0.30 -3.32
C LEU A 48 5.96 0.78 -4.04
N ASP A 49 6.06 2.07 -4.36
CA ASP A 49 7.21 2.64 -5.07
C ASP A 49 8.51 2.45 -4.28
N ARG A 50 8.47 2.67 -2.97
CA ARG A 50 9.64 2.49 -2.10
C ARG A 50 10.08 1.03 -2.04
N ARG A 51 9.13 0.09 -1.95
CA ARG A 51 9.44 -1.34 -1.93
C ARG A 51 9.98 -1.82 -3.27
N ASP A 52 9.45 -1.32 -4.39
CA ASP A 52 9.99 -1.59 -5.72
C ASP A 52 11.44 -1.11 -5.87
N ALA A 53 11.74 0.09 -5.36
CA ALA A 53 13.11 0.61 -5.37
C ALA A 53 14.07 -0.24 -4.53
N ILE A 54 13.67 -0.63 -3.31
CA ILE A 54 14.47 -1.51 -2.44
C ILE A 54 14.67 -2.87 -3.09
N HIS A 55 13.61 -3.44 -3.67
CA HIS A 55 13.68 -4.73 -4.36
C HIS A 55 14.68 -4.69 -5.52
N ALA A 56 14.63 -3.64 -6.34
CA ALA A 56 15.55 -3.45 -7.46
C ALA A 56 17.01 -3.36 -6.97
N GLU A 57 17.28 -2.58 -5.91
CA GLU A 57 18.62 -2.47 -5.32
C GLU A 57 19.15 -3.84 -4.82
N ILE A 58 18.31 -4.61 -4.14
CA ILE A 58 18.68 -5.94 -3.62
C ILE A 58 18.94 -6.91 -4.78
N VAL A 59 18.08 -6.91 -5.80
CA VAL A 59 18.23 -7.76 -6.99
C VAL A 59 19.54 -7.44 -7.70
N ASP A 60 19.81 -6.17 -7.96
CA ASP A 60 21.04 -5.72 -8.64
C ASP A 60 22.30 -6.16 -7.87
N ASP A 61 22.30 -6.01 -6.55
CA ASP A 61 23.43 -6.45 -5.72
C ASP A 61 23.61 -7.98 -5.74
N LEU A 62 22.52 -8.74 -5.62
CA LEU A 62 22.58 -10.21 -5.68
C LEU A 62 23.06 -10.70 -7.05
N GLU A 63 22.58 -10.11 -8.14
CA GLU A 63 23.01 -10.44 -9.50
C GLU A 63 24.48 -10.09 -9.72
N TRP A 64 24.93 -8.92 -9.25
CA TRP A 64 26.33 -8.54 -9.29
C TRP A 64 27.22 -9.55 -8.54
N GLN A 65 26.79 -9.99 -7.35
CA GLN A 65 27.51 -10.99 -6.57
C GLN A 65 27.57 -12.35 -7.30
N ILE A 66 26.44 -12.80 -7.88
CA ILE A 66 26.38 -14.04 -8.68
C ILE A 66 27.36 -13.97 -9.85
N ASN A 67 27.35 -12.87 -10.61
CA ASN A 67 28.23 -12.69 -11.76
C ASN A 67 29.71 -12.69 -11.34
N ARG A 68 30.06 -11.93 -10.29
CA ARG A 68 31.42 -11.87 -9.76
C ARG A 68 31.94 -13.25 -9.35
N TYR A 69 31.13 -14.04 -8.64
CA TYR A 69 31.56 -15.38 -8.22
C TYR A 69 31.57 -16.38 -9.38
N THR A 70 30.69 -16.22 -10.37
CA THR A 70 30.69 -17.03 -11.60
C THR A 70 31.96 -16.77 -12.41
N ASP A 71 32.33 -15.51 -12.63
CA ASP A 71 33.57 -15.12 -13.32
C ASP A 71 34.80 -15.70 -12.61
N ARG A 72 34.82 -15.62 -11.27
CA ARG A 72 35.89 -16.20 -10.48
C ARG A 72 35.96 -17.72 -10.64
N LEU A 73 34.81 -18.40 -10.60
CA LEU A 73 34.73 -19.84 -10.79
C LEU A 73 35.23 -20.26 -12.19
N GLU A 74 34.87 -19.51 -13.23
CA GLU A 74 35.38 -19.74 -14.59
C GLU A 74 36.90 -19.58 -14.69
N GLN A 75 37.47 -18.57 -14.04
CA GLN A 75 38.93 -18.40 -13.98
C GLN A 75 39.61 -19.61 -13.35
N LEU A 76 39.05 -20.16 -12.26
CA LEU A 76 39.57 -21.38 -11.63
C LEU A 76 39.46 -22.59 -12.56
N TYR A 77 38.39 -22.69 -13.37
CA TYR A 77 38.27 -23.75 -14.36
C TYR A 77 39.30 -23.65 -15.49
N ARG A 78 39.65 -22.43 -15.91
CA ARG A 78 40.68 -22.18 -16.93
C ARG A 78 42.11 -22.41 -16.40
N SER A 79 42.31 -22.35 -15.08
CA SER A 79 43.59 -22.63 -14.43
C SER A 79 43.94 -24.14 -14.49
N ARG A 80 45.14 -24.47 -14.97
CA ARG A 80 45.64 -25.86 -15.12
C ARG A 80 46.05 -26.53 -13.80
N THR A 81 45.87 -25.88 -12.66
CA THR A 81 46.35 -26.38 -11.36
C THR A 81 45.22 -27.14 -10.66
N GLY A 82 45.26 -28.48 -10.70
CA GLY A 82 44.25 -29.39 -10.12
C GLY A 82 44.15 -29.39 -8.58
N LYS A 83 44.56 -28.32 -7.89
CA LYS A 83 44.49 -28.18 -6.42
C LYS A 83 43.42 -27.19 -5.94
N GLN A 84 42.49 -26.79 -6.81
CA GLN A 84 41.49 -25.75 -6.52
C GLN A 84 40.05 -26.29 -6.39
N ASP A 85 39.87 -27.61 -6.25
CA ASP A 85 38.53 -28.20 -6.20
C ASP A 85 37.73 -27.75 -4.97
N ASP A 86 38.37 -27.55 -3.82
CA ASP A 86 37.71 -27.00 -2.62
C ASP A 86 37.26 -25.54 -2.84
N GLU A 87 38.08 -24.70 -3.47
CA GLU A 87 37.73 -23.31 -3.79
C GLU A 87 36.57 -23.26 -4.80
N ARG A 88 36.57 -24.15 -5.79
CA ARG A 88 35.47 -24.29 -6.76
C ARG A 88 34.16 -24.72 -6.10
N ALA A 89 34.22 -25.70 -5.20
CA ALA A 89 33.04 -26.17 -4.46
C ALA A 89 32.46 -25.06 -3.59
N HIS A 90 33.30 -24.32 -2.87
CA HIS A 90 32.88 -23.18 -2.06
C HIS A 90 32.25 -22.05 -2.89
N LEU A 91 32.81 -21.75 -4.07
CA LEU A 91 32.23 -20.74 -4.97
C LEU A 91 30.86 -21.16 -5.52
N LYS A 92 30.68 -22.44 -5.87
CA LYS A 92 29.37 -22.96 -6.30
C LYS A 92 28.33 -22.82 -5.20
N ASP A 93 28.66 -23.22 -3.98
CA ASP A 93 27.77 -23.11 -2.81
C ASP A 93 27.37 -21.64 -2.55
N ARG A 94 28.33 -20.72 -2.65
CA ARG A 94 28.07 -19.27 -2.58
C ARG A 94 27.12 -18.80 -3.68
N ILE A 95 27.38 -19.15 -4.94
CA ILE A 95 26.51 -18.78 -6.07
C ILE A 95 25.09 -19.32 -5.85
N ASP A 96 24.95 -20.57 -5.45
CA ASP A 96 23.64 -21.19 -5.23
C ASP A 96 22.92 -20.55 -4.04
N THR A 97 23.64 -20.14 -3.00
CA THR A 97 23.10 -19.35 -1.89
C THR A 97 22.55 -18.01 -2.37
N PHE A 98 23.28 -17.27 -3.21
CA PHE A 98 22.79 -16.00 -3.76
C PHE A 98 21.59 -16.19 -4.69
N ARG A 99 21.60 -17.24 -5.52
CA ARG A 99 20.44 -17.59 -6.36
C ARG A 99 19.22 -17.94 -5.52
N GLN A 100 19.41 -18.64 -4.41
CA GLN A 100 18.32 -18.93 -3.49
C GLN A 100 17.75 -17.65 -2.89
N ARG A 101 18.62 -16.75 -2.41
CA ARG A 101 18.22 -15.43 -1.90
C ARG A 101 17.46 -14.62 -2.95
N LEU A 102 17.92 -14.60 -4.20
CA LEU A 102 17.24 -13.92 -5.29
C LEU A 102 15.81 -14.45 -5.51
N ARG A 103 15.63 -15.78 -5.49
CA ARG A 103 14.30 -16.39 -5.58
C ARG A 103 13.42 -16.10 -4.37
N ASP A 104 13.99 -16.04 -3.18
CA ASP A 104 13.27 -15.71 -1.96
C ASP A 104 12.85 -14.23 -1.95
N GLU A 105 13.73 -13.35 -2.42
CA GLU A 105 13.49 -11.92 -2.57
C GLU A 105 12.35 -11.64 -3.55
N HIS A 106 12.36 -12.21 -4.75
CA HIS A 106 11.23 -12.08 -5.69
C HIS A 106 9.92 -12.61 -5.11
N ARG A 107 9.97 -13.71 -4.35
CA ARG A 107 8.77 -14.26 -3.69
C ARG A 107 8.28 -13.33 -2.57
N SER A 108 9.18 -12.71 -1.83
CA SER A 108 8.82 -11.74 -0.78
C SER A 108 8.20 -10.49 -1.41
N HIS A 109 8.88 -9.89 -2.38
CA HIS A 109 8.40 -8.72 -3.10
C HIS A 109 7.02 -8.93 -3.74
N TRP A 110 6.80 -10.08 -4.38
CA TRP A 110 5.50 -10.39 -4.95
C TRP A 110 4.39 -10.45 -3.90
N ARG A 111 4.63 -11.08 -2.75
CA ARG A 111 3.65 -11.14 -1.64
C ARG A 111 3.38 -9.76 -1.08
N ASP A 112 4.42 -9.01 -0.75
CA ASP A 112 4.34 -7.64 -0.25
C ASP A 112 3.52 -6.74 -1.18
N ARG A 113 3.66 -6.93 -2.50
CA ARG A 113 2.88 -6.21 -3.50
C ARG A 113 1.41 -6.64 -3.51
N GLN A 114 1.13 -7.94 -3.42
CA GLN A 114 -0.24 -8.44 -3.36
C GLN A 114 -0.98 -7.94 -2.11
N ASP A 115 -0.32 -7.95 -0.96
CA ASP A 115 -0.89 -7.48 0.30
C ASP A 115 -1.27 -5.99 0.21
N LEU A 116 -0.35 -5.14 -0.27
CA LEU A 116 -0.61 -3.71 -0.47
C LEU A 116 -1.67 -3.43 -1.54
N GLU A 117 -1.70 -4.22 -2.63
CA GLU A 117 -2.75 -4.11 -3.63
C GLU A 117 -4.13 -4.52 -3.06
N GLU A 118 -4.19 -5.50 -2.17
CA GLU A 118 -5.42 -5.91 -1.48
C GLU A 118 -5.91 -4.80 -0.54
N GLU A 119 -5.03 -4.24 0.29
CA GLU A 119 -5.32 -3.06 1.13
C GLU A 119 -5.86 -1.91 0.28
N ARG A 120 -5.21 -1.60 -0.85
CA ARG A 120 -5.66 -0.57 -1.80
C ARG A 120 -7.07 -0.84 -2.33
N ARG A 121 -7.39 -2.10 -2.64
CA ARG A 121 -8.73 -2.50 -3.11
C ARG A 121 -9.77 -2.43 -2.00
N ALA A 122 -9.39 -2.67 -0.74
CA ALA A 122 -10.29 -2.51 0.40
C ALA A 122 -10.64 -1.04 0.62
N ILE A 123 -9.65 -0.16 0.68
CA ILE A 123 -9.87 1.28 0.89
C ILE A 123 -10.70 1.90 -0.25
N ARG A 124 -10.47 1.48 -1.50
CA ARG A 124 -11.29 1.95 -2.63
C ARG A 124 -12.75 1.51 -2.54
N ARG A 125 -13.02 0.33 -1.97
CA ARG A 125 -14.39 -0.11 -1.72
C ARG A 125 -15.03 0.73 -0.62
N GLU A 126 -14.29 0.99 0.46
CA GLU A 126 -14.77 1.85 1.56
C GLU A 126 -15.08 3.28 1.06
N LEU A 127 -14.25 3.86 0.19
CA LEU A 127 -14.53 5.13 -0.45
C LEU A 127 -15.80 5.09 -1.31
N ALA A 128 -15.97 4.06 -2.14
CA ALA A 128 -17.16 3.90 -2.95
C ALA A 128 -18.44 3.74 -2.10
N GLU A 129 -18.36 3.04 -0.96
CA GLU A 129 -19.48 2.90 -0.03
C GLU A 129 -19.87 4.25 0.60
N ILE A 130 -18.89 5.11 0.92
CA ILE A 130 -19.14 6.47 1.42
C ILE A 130 -19.81 7.32 0.33
N GLU A 131 -19.30 7.27 -0.91
CA GLU A 131 -19.87 7.99 -2.06
C GLU A 131 -21.32 7.54 -2.38
N ASP A 132 -21.59 6.23 -2.37
CA ASP A 132 -22.92 5.68 -2.59
C ASP A 132 -23.90 6.06 -1.46
N THR A 133 -23.42 6.15 -0.22
CA THR A 133 -24.22 6.59 0.93
C THR A 133 -24.61 8.06 0.78
N ASP A 134 -23.69 8.93 0.39
CA ASP A 134 -23.95 10.36 0.14
C ASP A 134 -25.02 10.55 -0.96
N LEU A 135 -24.93 9.80 -2.06
CA LEU A 135 -25.94 9.83 -3.13
C LEU A 135 -27.33 9.35 -2.65
N SER A 136 -27.39 8.42 -1.70
CA SER A 136 -28.63 7.88 -1.16
C SER A 136 -29.31 8.80 -0.13
N GLU A 137 -28.56 9.70 0.51
CA GLU A 137 -29.10 10.71 1.44
C GLU A 137 -29.67 11.94 0.70
N VAL A 138 -29.31 12.13 -0.58
CA VAL A 138 -29.74 13.26 -1.44
C VAL A 138 -30.99 12.96 -2.29
N LEU A 139 -31.35 11.69 -2.51
CA LEU A 139 -32.48 11.23 -3.33
C LEU A 139 -33.73 10.87 -2.51
#